data_AF-A0AAN3SMU7-F1
#
_entry.id   AF-A0AAN3SMU7-F1
#
_cell.length_a   1.000
_cell.length_b   1.000
_cell.length_c   1.000
_cell.angle_alpha   90.00
_cell.angle_beta   90.00
_cell.angle_gamma   90.00
#
_symmetry.space_group_name_H-M   'P 1'
#
loop_
_entity.id
_entity.type
_entity.pdbx_description
1 polymer ?
#
loop_
_entity_poly.entity_id
_entity_poly.type
_entity_poly.pdbx_seq_one_letter_code
_entity_poly.pdbx_strand_id
1 'polypeptide(L)'
;MAEMRQQVMEGQIGGFLLGGERVRVSYILDTGRFLAESEGLGVVYAELLNIVFNDGVDALRNRMLSVLPGMAAQRQENSLQAKISECTFTVDIEKLHCTGEVLQCPITLEQPEKGIFVKNSDGSDVCTLFDAAAFSRLTGEGLPHPLTREPITASIIVKHEECIYDDTRGNFVIKGN
;
A
#
# COMPACT_ATOMS: atom_id res chain seq x y z
N MET A 1 33.26 -6.52 7.61
CA MET A 1 32.70 -5.93 8.86
C MET A 1 33.55 -6.20 10.09
N ALA A 2 33.96 -7.44 10.39
CA ALA A 2 34.81 -7.73 11.56
C ALA A 2 36.13 -6.93 11.56
N GLU A 3 36.82 -6.90 10.42
CA GLU A 3 38.04 -6.11 10.24
C GLU A 3 37.82 -4.60 10.47
N MET A 4 36.73 -4.05 9.91
CA MET A 4 36.39 -2.65 10.09
C MET A 4 36.05 -2.30 11.55
N ARG A 5 35.38 -3.20 12.28
CA ARG A 5 35.14 -3.05 13.74
C ARG A 5 36.46 -2.97 14.50
N GLN A 6 37.41 -3.84 14.17
CA GLN A 6 38.74 -3.86 14.78
C GLN A 6 39.48 -2.54 14.52
N GLN A 7 39.50 -2.08 13.28
CA GLN A 7 40.16 -0.82 12.89
C GLN A 7 39.56 0.41 13.60
N VAL A 8 38.23 0.44 13.82
CA VAL A 8 37.58 1.50 14.59
C VAL A 8 37.94 1.42 16.09
N MET A 9 37.99 0.22 16.66
CA MET A 9 38.40 0.01 18.05
C MET A 9 39.87 0.41 18.30
N GLU A 10 40.73 0.16 17.32
CA GLU A 10 42.15 0.56 17.34
C GLU A 10 42.38 2.04 17.03
N GLY A 11 41.31 2.81 16.77
CA GLY A 11 41.40 4.23 16.43
C GLY A 11 42.01 4.51 15.06
N GLN A 12 42.18 3.49 14.21
CA GLN A 12 42.72 3.61 12.86
C GLN A 12 41.72 4.25 11.88
N ILE A 13 40.43 4.04 12.13
CA ILE A 13 39.34 4.62 11.34
C ILE A 13 38.35 5.31 12.27
N GLY A 14 38.19 6.62 12.11
CA GLY A 14 37.18 7.43 12.83
C GLY A 14 36.11 8.03 11.91
N GLY A 15 36.28 7.98 10.59
CA GLY A 15 35.29 8.44 9.63
C GLY A 15 35.71 8.31 8.17
N PHE A 16 34.72 8.20 7.30
CA PHE A 16 34.88 7.99 5.86
C PHE A 16 33.72 8.61 5.08
N LEU A 17 33.84 8.63 3.75
CA LEU A 17 32.75 9.08 2.87
C LEU A 17 31.93 7.88 2.41
N LEU A 18 30.61 7.98 2.52
CA LEU A 18 29.67 7.01 1.97
C LEU A 18 28.63 7.74 1.13
N GLY A 19 28.57 7.44 -0.17
CA GLY A 19 27.64 8.13 -1.09
C GLY A 19 27.86 9.65 -1.19
N GLY A 20 29.08 10.14 -0.91
CA GLY A 20 29.40 11.57 -0.87
C GLY A 20 29.20 12.21 0.51
N GLU A 21 28.54 11.53 1.44
CA GLU A 21 28.26 12.01 2.79
C GLU A 21 29.36 11.58 3.77
N ARG A 22 29.74 12.47 4.70
CA ARG A 22 30.75 12.15 5.72
C ARG A 22 30.10 11.43 6.89
N VAL A 23 30.55 10.19 7.14
CA VAL A 23 30.12 9.40 8.30
C VAL A 23 31.30 9.19 9.24
N ARG A 24 31.07 9.37 10.53
CA ARG A 24 32.02 9.08 11.60
C ARG A 24 31.56 7.85 12.37
N VAL A 25 32.51 6.98 12.71
CA VAL A 25 32.25 5.78 13.50
C VAL A 25 33.19 5.78 14.68
N SER A 26 32.65 5.61 15.88
CA SER A 26 33.43 5.50 17.12
C SER A 26 33.04 4.25 17.90
N TYR A 27 33.95 3.79 18.77
CA TYR A 27 33.68 2.70 19.72
C TYR A 27 33.55 3.28 21.13
N ILE A 28 32.41 3.03 21.77
CA ILE A 28 32.10 3.51 23.12
C ILE A 28 32.44 2.41 24.12
N LEU A 29 33.56 2.59 24.83
CA LEU A 29 34.09 1.62 25.80
C LEU A 29 33.06 1.26 26.89
N ASP A 30 32.34 2.24 27.42
CA ASP A 30 31.39 2.04 28.54
C ASP A 30 30.24 1.10 28.19
N THR A 31 29.81 1.10 26.94
CA THR A 31 28.68 0.28 26.46
C THR A 31 29.12 -0.93 25.65
N GLY A 32 30.38 -0.97 25.21
CA GLY A 32 30.89 -1.97 24.27
C GLY A 32 30.26 -1.88 22.88
N ARG A 33 29.69 -0.71 22.52
CA ARG A 33 28.94 -0.50 21.27
C ARG A 33 29.64 0.47 20.35
N PHE A 34 29.30 0.38 19.07
CA PHE A 34 29.73 1.33 18.05
C PHE A 34 28.67 2.41 17.86
N LEU A 35 29.12 3.63 17.57
CA LEU A 35 28.27 4.78 17.27
C LEU A 35 28.59 5.32 15.88
N ALA A 36 27.62 5.10 14.99
CA ALA A 36 27.34 5.72 13.70
C ALA A 36 26.89 7.19 13.77
N GLU A 37 27.63 8.19 13.29
CA GLU A 37 27.17 9.58 13.24
C GLU A 37 27.42 10.26 11.89
N SER A 38 26.48 11.08 11.44
CA SER A 38 26.59 11.88 10.22
C SER A 38 25.59 13.03 10.25
N GLU A 39 25.67 13.93 9.27
CA GLU A 39 24.79 15.09 9.12
C GLU A 39 24.04 15.01 7.78
N GLY A 40 22.94 15.76 7.65
CA GLY A 40 22.18 15.84 6.40
C GLY A 40 21.68 14.48 5.89
N LEU A 41 21.91 14.20 4.61
CA LEU A 41 21.52 12.93 4.00
C LEU A 41 22.33 11.74 4.51
N GLY A 42 23.49 12.00 5.13
CA GLY A 42 24.34 10.95 5.68
C GLY A 42 23.80 10.30 6.95
N VAL A 43 22.80 10.90 7.61
CA VAL A 43 22.14 10.32 8.80
C VAL A 43 21.60 8.92 8.51
N VAL A 44 21.04 8.70 7.32
CA VAL A 44 20.53 7.38 6.91
C VAL A 44 21.65 6.35 6.88
N TYR A 45 22.83 6.72 6.35
CA TYR A 45 24.00 5.84 6.36
C TYR A 45 24.48 5.54 7.78
N ALA A 46 24.50 6.54 8.66
CA ALA A 46 24.87 6.38 10.05
C ALA A 46 23.92 5.42 10.79
N GLU A 47 22.60 5.53 10.59
CA GLU A 47 21.62 4.61 11.18
C GLU A 47 21.81 3.15 10.73
N LEU A 48 22.02 2.94 9.42
CA LEU A 48 22.28 1.61 8.88
C LEU A 48 23.57 1.01 9.45
N LEU A 49 24.63 1.82 9.54
CA LEU A 49 25.90 1.39 10.12
C LEU A 49 25.78 1.08 11.61
N ASN A 50 24.98 1.83 12.38
CA ASN A 50 24.71 1.51 13.78
C ASN A 50 24.15 0.09 13.95
N ILE A 51 23.24 -0.34 13.07
CA ILE A 51 22.69 -1.71 13.10
C ILE A 51 23.78 -2.72 12.73
N VAL A 52 24.50 -2.48 11.64
CA VAL A 52 25.48 -3.45 11.12
C VAL A 52 26.67 -3.63 12.07
N PHE A 53 27.16 -2.56 12.68
CA PHE A 53 28.32 -2.62 13.59
C PHE A 53 27.99 -3.28 14.94
N ASN A 54 26.76 -3.16 15.42
CA ASN A 54 26.36 -3.68 16.72
C ASN A 54 25.67 -5.04 16.63
N ASP A 55 24.76 -5.19 15.68
CA ASP A 55 23.82 -6.32 15.61
C ASP A 55 24.06 -7.21 14.37
N GLY A 56 24.92 -6.76 13.46
CA GLY A 56 25.34 -7.51 12.28
C GLY A 56 24.45 -7.33 11.05
N VAL A 57 24.90 -7.91 9.93
CA VAL A 57 24.22 -7.77 8.63
C VAL A 57 22.87 -8.51 8.63
N ASP A 58 22.75 -9.63 9.35
CA ASP A 58 21.49 -10.37 9.46
C ASP A 58 20.42 -9.58 10.23
N ALA A 59 20.81 -8.83 11.27
CA ALA A 59 19.89 -7.93 11.97
C ALA A 59 19.39 -6.79 11.05
N LEU A 60 20.29 -6.21 10.25
CA LEU A 60 19.91 -5.23 9.23
C LEU A 60 18.94 -5.85 8.21
N ARG A 61 19.26 -7.05 7.70
CA ARG A 61 18.40 -7.78 6.77
C ARG A 61 17.02 -8.00 7.36
N ASN A 62 16.93 -8.51 8.58
CA ASN A 62 15.66 -8.77 9.25
C ASN A 62 14.85 -7.48 9.48
N ARG A 63 15.53 -6.38 9.84
CA ARG A 63 14.87 -5.07 9.97
C ARG A 63 14.34 -4.55 8.64
N MET A 64 15.10 -4.68 7.56
CA MET A 64 14.60 -4.36 6.22
C MET A 64 13.40 -5.24 5.84
N LEU A 65 13.50 -6.55 6.07
CA LEU A 65 12.42 -7.50 5.82
C LEU A 65 11.17 -7.19 6.65
N SER A 66 11.29 -6.66 7.86
CA SER A 66 10.13 -6.26 8.68
C SER A 66 9.40 -5.02 8.17
N VAL A 67 10.07 -4.18 7.37
CA VAL A 67 9.46 -2.97 6.78
C VAL A 67 8.84 -3.28 5.41
N LEU A 68 9.30 -4.34 4.72
CA LEU A 68 8.79 -4.74 3.41
C LEU A 68 7.26 -5.02 3.35
N PRO A 69 6.63 -5.72 4.32
CA PRO A 69 5.19 -5.92 4.32
C PRO A 69 4.42 -4.60 4.31
N GLY A 70 4.88 -3.61 5.09
CA GLY A 70 4.29 -2.27 5.12
C GLY A 70 4.45 -1.53 3.80
N MET A 71 5.61 -1.63 3.15
CA MET A 71 5.85 -0.97 1.85
C MET A 71 5.09 -1.62 0.69
N ALA A 72 4.92 -2.94 0.70
CA ALA A 72 4.13 -3.66 -0.30
C ALA A 72 2.64 -3.32 -0.15
N ALA A 73 2.12 -3.29 1.08
CA ALA A 73 0.76 -2.84 1.39
C ALA A 73 0.54 -1.40 0.92
N GLN A 74 1.46 -0.47 1.24
CA GLN A 74 1.35 0.94 0.82
C GLN A 74 1.38 1.11 -0.71
N ARG A 75 2.18 0.31 -1.44
CA ARG A 75 2.23 0.40 -2.91
C ARG A 75 0.96 -0.13 -3.56
N GLN A 76 0.38 -1.19 -2.98
CA GLN A 76 -0.91 -1.73 -3.43
C GLN A 76 -2.08 -0.81 -3.07
N GLU A 77 -2.09 -0.22 -1.87
CA GLU A 77 -3.06 0.80 -1.45
C GLU A 77 -3.03 2.01 -2.37
N ASN A 78 -1.84 2.55 -2.69
CA ASN A 78 -1.69 3.66 -3.62
C ASN A 78 -2.20 3.32 -5.03
N SER A 79 -1.98 2.09 -5.49
CA SER A 79 -2.50 1.61 -6.78
C SER A 79 -4.02 1.43 -6.77
N LEU A 80 -4.60 0.95 -5.66
CA LEU A 80 -6.03 0.76 -5.50
C LEU A 80 -6.76 2.11 -5.46
N GLN A 81 -6.27 3.07 -4.67
CA GLN A 81 -6.86 4.41 -4.58
C GLN A 81 -6.83 5.15 -5.94
N ALA A 82 -5.73 4.99 -6.70
CA ALA A 82 -5.66 5.52 -8.06
C ALA A 82 -6.72 4.88 -8.97
N LYS A 83 -6.90 3.55 -8.89
CA LYS A 83 -7.90 2.83 -9.69
C LYS A 83 -9.34 3.21 -9.33
N ILE A 84 -9.64 3.35 -8.04
CA ILE A 84 -10.94 3.84 -7.54
C ILE A 84 -11.22 5.24 -8.11
N SER A 85 -10.24 6.13 -8.05
CA SER A 85 -10.37 7.50 -8.56
C SER A 85 -10.60 7.53 -10.07
N GLU A 86 -9.93 6.66 -10.84
CA GLU A 86 -10.12 6.55 -12.29
C GLU A 86 -11.50 5.99 -12.67
N CYS A 87 -12.03 5.05 -11.88
CA CYS A 87 -13.29 4.36 -12.17
C CYS A 87 -14.51 5.01 -11.51
N THR A 88 -14.32 6.09 -10.75
CA THR A 88 -15.41 6.85 -10.13
C THR A 88 -16.19 7.61 -11.19
N PHE A 89 -17.53 7.54 -11.12
CA PHE A 89 -18.43 8.25 -12.01
C PHE A 89 -19.62 8.82 -11.24
N THR A 90 -20.29 9.81 -11.82
CA THR A 90 -21.53 10.36 -11.26
C THR A 90 -22.67 9.42 -11.57
N VAL A 91 -23.40 8.98 -10.54
CA VAL A 91 -24.53 8.05 -10.70
C VAL A 91 -25.74 8.85 -11.17
N ASP A 92 -26.24 8.48 -12.35
CA ASP A 92 -27.39 9.10 -12.98
C ASP A 92 -28.38 8.01 -13.38
N ILE A 93 -29.54 7.98 -12.72
CA ILE A 93 -30.56 6.94 -12.89
C ILE A 93 -31.04 6.89 -14.35
N GLU A 94 -31.18 8.06 -14.98
CA GLU A 94 -31.69 8.16 -16.35
C GLU A 94 -30.72 7.55 -17.36
N LYS A 95 -29.41 7.58 -17.07
CA LYS A 95 -28.38 7.02 -17.96
C LYS A 95 -28.14 5.53 -17.73
N LEU A 96 -28.40 5.03 -16.52
CA LEU A 96 -28.14 3.64 -16.16
C LEU A 96 -29.31 2.71 -16.52
N HIS A 97 -30.50 3.25 -16.85
CA HIS A 97 -31.69 2.49 -17.25
C HIS A 97 -32.12 1.42 -16.22
N CYS A 98 -31.97 1.68 -14.91
CA CYS A 98 -32.33 0.73 -13.85
C CYS A 98 -33.39 1.29 -12.89
N THR A 99 -34.02 0.40 -12.13
CA THR A 99 -34.90 0.76 -11.00
C THR A 99 -34.08 1.22 -9.79
N GLY A 100 -34.56 2.24 -9.07
CA GLY A 100 -33.80 2.89 -7.99
C GLY A 100 -33.29 1.97 -6.87
N GLU A 101 -33.95 0.84 -6.60
CA GLU A 101 -33.51 -0.12 -5.57
C GLU A 101 -32.16 -0.79 -5.89
N VAL A 102 -31.81 -0.94 -7.17
CA VAL A 102 -30.53 -1.55 -7.60
C VAL A 102 -29.37 -0.56 -7.47
N LEU A 103 -29.66 0.73 -7.27
CA LEU A 103 -28.66 1.79 -7.14
C LEU A 103 -28.25 2.05 -5.69
N GLN A 104 -28.75 1.25 -4.74
CA GLN A 104 -28.41 1.39 -3.34
C GLN A 104 -27.01 0.79 -3.06
N CYS A 105 -26.12 1.60 -2.51
CA CYS A 105 -24.80 1.14 -2.08
C CYS A 105 -24.95 0.22 -0.84
N PRO A 106 -24.38 -1.00 -0.84
CA PRO A 106 -24.46 -1.90 0.31
C PRO A 106 -23.75 -1.42 1.58
N ILE A 107 -22.83 -0.45 1.46
CA ILE A 107 -22.08 0.09 2.61
C ILE A 107 -22.86 1.23 3.28
N THR A 108 -23.36 2.18 2.50
CA THR A 108 -24.05 3.37 3.02
C THR A 108 -25.56 3.16 3.15
N LEU A 109 -26.10 2.13 2.50
CA LEU A 109 -27.54 1.86 2.38
C LEU A 109 -28.31 3.02 1.72
N GLU A 110 -27.62 3.83 0.92
CA GLU A 110 -28.19 4.97 0.20
C GLU A 110 -27.73 4.94 -1.25
N GLN A 111 -28.44 5.66 -2.13
CA GLN A 111 -27.98 5.87 -3.50
C GLN A 111 -26.80 6.85 -3.48
N PRO A 112 -25.61 6.46 -3.98
CA PRO A 112 -24.46 7.35 -3.98
C PRO A 112 -24.56 8.41 -5.08
N GLU A 113 -24.07 9.62 -4.83
CA GLU A 113 -23.88 10.66 -5.88
C GLU A 113 -22.72 10.27 -6.80
N LYS A 114 -21.65 9.73 -6.21
CA LYS A 114 -20.45 9.23 -6.90
C LYS A 114 -20.29 7.75 -6.64
N GLY A 115 -20.42 6.97 -7.70
CA GLY A 115 -20.40 5.52 -7.66
C GLY A 115 -19.11 4.94 -8.22
N ILE A 116 -18.83 3.71 -7.82
CA ILE A 116 -17.89 2.81 -8.48
C ILE A 116 -18.55 1.46 -8.69
N PHE A 117 -18.21 0.77 -9.78
CA PHE A 117 -18.59 -0.62 -9.98
C PHE A 117 -17.47 -1.55 -9.56
N VAL A 118 -17.83 -2.56 -8.77
CA VAL A 118 -16.89 -3.55 -8.25
C VAL A 118 -17.48 -4.94 -8.48
N LYS A 119 -16.73 -5.83 -9.13
CA LYS A 119 -17.08 -7.24 -9.28
C LYS A 119 -17.15 -7.90 -7.91
N ASN A 120 -18.15 -8.75 -7.69
CA ASN A 120 -18.34 -9.40 -6.39
C ASN A 120 -17.14 -10.31 -6.01
N SER A 121 -16.48 -10.88 -7.01
CA SER A 121 -15.22 -11.62 -6.92
C SER A 121 -14.47 -11.55 -8.24
N ASP A 122 -13.21 -11.98 -8.26
CA ASP A 122 -12.37 -11.94 -9.47
C ASP A 122 -12.96 -12.77 -10.63
N GLY A 123 -13.63 -13.89 -10.31
CA GLY A 123 -14.31 -14.75 -11.28
C GLY A 123 -15.79 -14.39 -11.54
N SER A 124 -16.36 -13.43 -10.82
CA SER A 124 -17.77 -13.04 -10.97
C SER A 124 -17.97 -12.18 -12.20
N ASP A 125 -19.02 -12.44 -12.97
CA ASP A 125 -19.48 -11.51 -14.00
C ASP A 125 -20.42 -10.43 -13.44
N VAL A 126 -20.93 -10.60 -12.22
CA VAL A 126 -21.77 -9.61 -11.53
C VAL A 126 -20.91 -8.53 -10.87
N CYS A 127 -21.27 -7.26 -11.09
CA CYS A 127 -20.74 -6.12 -10.36
C CYS A 127 -21.81 -5.46 -9.51
N THR A 128 -21.38 -4.83 -8.41
CA THR A 128 -22.23 -4.09 -7.50
C THR A 128 -21.79 -2.63 -7.47
N LEU A 129 -22.78 -1.73 -7.38
CA LEU A 129 -22.54 -0.30 -7.22
C LEU A 129 -22.20 0.00 -5.76
N PHE A 130 -21.08 0.68 -5.53
CA PHE A 130 -20.70 1.20 -4.22
C PHE A 130 -20.52 2.71 -4.26
N ASP A 131 -20.73 3.35 -3.11
CA ASP A 131 -20.31 4.73 -2.89
C ASP A 131 -18.78 4.82 -2.95
N ALA A 132 -18.27 5.71 -3.80
CA ALA A 132 -16.84 5.84 -4.06
C ALA A 132 -16.05 6.20 -2.79
N ALA A 133 -16.58 7.10 -1.96
CA ALA A 133 -15.90 7.55 -0.74
C ALA A 133 -15.92 6.47 0.34
N ALA A 134 -17.04 5.77 0.50
CA ALA A 134 -17.18 4.66 1.45
C ALA A 134 -16.26 3.49 1.08
N PHE A 135 -16.19 3.13 -0.21
CA PHE A 135 -15.31 2.06 -0.68
C PHE A 135 -13.82 2.46 -0.63
N SER A 136 -13.50 3.72 -0.96
CA SER A 136 -12.15 4.26 -0.78
C SER A 136 -11.68 4.20 0.68
N ARG A 137 -12.55 4.55 1.64
CA ARG A 137 -12.24 4.41 3.07
C ARG A 137 -12.02 2.95 3.46
N LEU A 138 -12.91 2.05 3.03
CA LEU A 138 -12.82 0.62 3.31
C LEU A 138 -11.47 0.03 2.84
N THR A 139 -11.06 0.36 1.61
CA THR A 139 -9.78 -0.08 1.05
C THR A 139 -8.58 0.58 1.72
N GLY A 140 -8.67 1.85 2.13
CA GLY A 140 -7.63 2.54 2.89
C GLY A 140 -7.43 1.99 4.31
N GLU A 141 -8.45 1.37 4.89
CA GLU A 141 -8.38 0.66 6.17
C GLU A 141 -7.94 -0.82 6.03
N GLY A 142 -7.66 -1.28 4.80
CA GLY A 142 -7.26 -2.66 4.53
C GLY A 142 -8.37 -3.69 4.79
N LEU A 143 -9.64 -3.27 4.77
CA LEU A 143 -10.78 -4.16 5.02
C LEU A 143 -11.12 -5.01 3.78
N PRO A 144 -11.66 -6.23 3.98
CA PRO A 144 -12.01 -7.11 2.88
C PRO A 144 -13.30 -6.69 2.16
N HIS A 145 -13.56 -7.29 1.00
CA HIS A 145 -14.75 -7.02 0.18
C HIS A 145 -16.05 -7.16 1.01
N PRO A 146 -16.99 -6.20 0.96
CA PRO A 146 -18.20 -6.20 1.80
C PRO A 146 -19.07 -7.45 1.66
N LEU A 147 -19.18 -7.98 0.44
CA LEU A 147 -20.08 -9.11 0.13
C LEU A 147 -19.41 -10.48 0.32
N THR A 148 -18.21 -10.67 -0.25
CA THR A 148 -17.53 -11.98 -0.33
C THR A 148 -16.45 -12.18 0.73
N ARG A 149 -16.06 -11.11 1.45
CA ARG A 149 -14.93 -11.11 2.39
C ARG A 149 -13.57 -11.44 1.76
N GLU A 150 -13.46 -11.40 0.44
CA GLU A 150 -12.20 -11.61 -0.29
C GLU A 150 -11.29 -10.37 -0.24
N PRO A 151 -9.97 -10.52 -0.43
CA PRO A 151 -9.06 -9.39 -0.60
C PRO A 151 -9.44 -8.53 -1.81
N ILE A 152 -9.45 -7.21 -1.64
CA ILE A 152 -9.78 -6.29 -2.72
C ILE A 152 -8.54 -6.09 -3.60
N THR A 153 -8.69 -6.39 -4.89
CA THR A 153 -7.67 -6.21 -5.92
C THR A 153 -8.09 -5.16 -6.94
N ALA A 154 -7.15 -4.64 -7.71
CA ALA A 154 -7.48 -3.67 -8.77
C ALA A 154 -8.28 -4.29 -9.93
N SER A 155 -8.24 -5.63 -10.08
CA SER A 155 -8.94 -6.36 -11.15
C SER A 155 -10.45 -6.43 -10.95
N ILE A 156 -10.92 -6.33 -9.70
CA ILE A 156 -12.36 -6.31 -9.41
C ILE A 156 -12.99 -4.92 -9.55
N ILE A 157 -12.18 -3.86 -9.63
CA ILE A 157 -12.67 -2.48 -9.84
C ILE A 157 -12.72 -2.21 -11.33
N VAL A 158 -13.93 -2.00 -11.86
CA VAL A 158 -14.18 -1.89 -13.30
C VAL A 158 -14.73 -0.52 -13.65
N LYS A 159 -14.52 -0.12 -14.91
CA LYS A 159 -15.07 1.15 -15.40
C LYS A 159 -16.57 1.04 -15.60
N HIS A 160 -17.26 2.18 -15.53
CA HIS A 160 -18.73 2.17 -15.61
C HIS A 160 -19.26 1.77 -16.99
N GLU A 161 -18.46 1.90 -18.06
CA GLU A 161 -18.86 1.44 -19.39
C GLU A 161 -18.75 -0.09 -19.55
N GLU A 162 -18.01 -0.75 -18.64
CA GLU A 162 -17.76 -2.18 -18.68
C GLU A 162 -18.81 -2.98 -17.91
N CYS A 163 -19.57 -2.35 -17.01
CA CYS A 163 -20.63 -3.01 -16.25
C CYS A 163 -22.01 -2.44 -16.60
N ILE A 164 -22.87 -3.27 -17.19
CA ILE A 164 -24.18 -2.89 -17.73
C ILE A 164 -25.30 -3.56 -16.93
N TYR A 165 -26.45 -2.90 -16.83
CA TYR A 165 -27.61 -3.49 -16.20
C TYR A 165 -28.23 -4.56 -17.13
N ASP A 166 -28.42 -5.77 -16.60
CA ASP A 166 -29.10 -6.86 -17.29
C ASP A 166 -30.50 -7.03 -16.69
N ASP A 167 -31.52 -6.58 -17.43
CA ASP A 167 -32.94 -6.68 -17.06
C ASP A 167 -33.39 -8.12 -16.78
N THR A 168 -32.79 -9.10 -17.44
CA THR A 168 -33.16 -10.52 -17.27
C THR A 168 -32.63 -11.09 -15.96
N ARG A 169 -31.47 -10.61 -15.50
CA ARG A 169 -30.82 -11.04 -14.26
C ARG A 169 -31.12 -10.11 -13.08
N GLY A 170 -31.66 -8.92 -13.34
CA GLY A 170 -31.91 -7.89 -12.33
C GLY A 170 -30.64 -7.40 -11.64
N ASN A 171 -29.50 -7.48 -12.31
CA ASN A 171 -28.18 -7.18 -11.74
C ASN A 171 -27.28 -6.49 -12.77
N PHE A 172 -26.26 -5.77 -12.31
CA PHE A 172 -25.21 -5.28 -13.18
C PHE A 172 -24.22 -6.40 -13.50
N VAL A 173 -23.89 -6.55 -14.78
CA VAL A 173 -22.99 -7.59 -15.28
C VAL A 173 -21.91 -6.99 -16.18
N ILE A 174 -20.73 -7.58 -16.16
CA ILE A 174 -19.65 -7.23 -17.06
C ILE A 174 -20.10 -7.50 -18.49
N LYS A 175 -19.92 -6.51 -19.36
CA LYS A 175 -20.17 -6.63 -20.79
C LYS A 175 -19.31 -7.77 -21.34
N GLY A 176 -19.96 -8.83 -21.80
CA GLY A 176 -19.28 -9.94 -22.47
C GLY A 176 -18.53 -9.43 -23.70
N ASN A 177 -17.27 -9.85 -23.85
CA ASN A 177 -16.50 -9.66 -25.08
C ASN A 177 -17.16 -10.38 -26.25
#